data_AF-A0A9P0FEP1-F1
#
_entry.id   AF-A0A9P0FEP1-F1
#
_cell.length_a   1.000
_cell.length_b   1.000
_cell.length_c   1.000
_cell.angle_alpha   90.00
_cell.angle_beta   90.00
_cell.angle_gamma   90.00
#
_symmetry.space_group_name_H-M   'P 1'
#
loop_
_entity.id
_entity.type
_entity.pdbx_description
1 polymer ?
#
loop_
_entity_poly.entity_id
_entity_poly.type
_entity_poly.pdbx_seq_one_letter_code
_entity_poly.pdbx_strand_id
1 'polypeptide(L)'
;MNVPFHCRNISRNLCNYHVMPRRPLLKSDSKWREYPSICHCSISTSGNNITSLLKGKENLKYRSLAESFRRCYSVEEKPSTNKLPPLMNFPKIVWPSLIKSMRNFVLATFIIKPYLDREFNLPDFISGSKRAVEVVSHKLSSGDLKKLNGLVTSDILPNLQQNVAQMSLSQREQIAINVDDIYFSFPYQVGIIFNDEDTDQKRFVEITMVYHTLKGLAAMRERGDEPPLNMGMLPEYQNRISICNYRFVREFTKGVDSEWTVNSLNHFKPIDEQE
;
A
#
# COMPACT_ATOMS: atom_id res chain seq x y z
N MET A 1 39.85 -30.45 -6.89
CA MET A 1 40.13 -28.99 -6.91
C MET A 1 39.14 -28.33 -5.96
N ASN A 2 39.64 -27.92 -4.80
CA ASN A 2 38.88 -27.28 -3.72
C ASN A 2 39.03 -25.77 -3.86
N VAL A 3 37.92 -25.03 -3.76
CA VAL A 3 37.94 -23.57 -3.60
C VAL A 3 37.07 -23.23 -2.37
N PRO A 4 37.57 -22.42 -1.40
CA PRO A 4 37.01 -22.40 -0.06
C PRO A 4 35.92 -21.34 0.15
N PHE A 5 34.99 -21.68 1.04
CA PHE A 5 33.99 -20.78 1.61
C PHE A 5 34.64 -19.68 2.45
N HIS A 6 34.23 -18.43 2.24
CA HIS A 6 34.54 -17.33 3.14
C HIS A 6 33.27 -16.88 3.86
N CYS A 7 33.12 -17.34 5.10
CA CYS A 7 32.16 -16.82 6.07
C CYS A 7 32.52 -15.36 6.42
N ARG A 8 31.59 -14.43 6.20
CA ARG A 8 31.58 -13.15 6.91
C ARG A 8 30.41 -13.11 7.86
N ASN A 9 30.76 -13.04 9.15
CA ASN A 9 29.88 -12.77 10.27
C ASN A 9 29.09 -11.47 10.06
N ILE A 10 27.76 -11.57 10.08
CA ILE A 10 26.88 -10.45 10.46
C ILE A 10 25.94 -11.01 11.54
N SER A 11 26.45 -11.01 12.77
CA SER A 11 25.61 -11.12 13.96
C SER A 11 25.38 -9.70 14.49
N ARG A 12 24.11 -9.43 14.82
CA ARG A 12 23.52 -8.34 15.62
C ARG A 12 22.46 -7.57 14.84
N ASN A 13 21.21 -7.96 15.05
CA ASN A 13 20.17 -7.07 15.56
C ASN A 13 18.95 -7.92 15.96
N LEU A 14 19.09 -8.54 17.13
CA LEU A 14 17.96 -9.03 17.90
C LEU A 14 17.35 -7.85 18.67
N CYS A 15 16.02 -7.80 18.67
CA CYS A 15 15.18 -7.13 19.66
C CYS A 15 15.28 -5.60 19.75
N ASN A 16 14.34 -4.91 19.10
CA ASN A 16 13.80 -3.64 19.60
C ASN A 16 12.29 -3.60 19.35
N TYR A 17 11.56 -4.53 19.95
CA TYR A 17 10.18 -4.25 20.33
C TYR A 17 10.25 -3.51 21.65
N HIS A 18 10.40 -2.19 21.67
CA HIS A 18 9.96 -1.34 22.78
C HIS A 18 10.08 0.12 22.33
N VAL A 19 8.95 0.82 22.45
CA VAL A 19 8.70 2.27 22.47
C VAL A 19 7.62 2.61 21.44
N MET A 20 6.36 2.48 21.87
CA MET A 20 5.22 3.19 21.30
C MET A 20 4.97 4.43 22.16
N PRO A 21 4.83 5.63 21.59
CA PRO A 21 4.43 6.80 22.36
C PRO A 21 2.97 6.65 22.81
N ARG A 22 2.76 6.88 24.11
CA ARG A 22 1.44 6.93 24.75
C ARG A 22 0.56 7.99 24.07
N ARG A 23 -0.73 7.69 23.85
CA ARG A 23 -1.75 8.68 23.48
C ARG A 23 -1.79 9.81 24.51
N PRO A 24 -1.77 11.10 24.11
CA PRO A 24 -2.32 12.15 24.95
C PRO A 24 -3.84 12.22 24.72
N LEU A 25 -4.60 12.04 25.80
CA LEU A 25 -5.98 12.51 25.91
C LEU A 25 -5.95 14.04 25.82
N LEU A 26 -6.34 14.61 24.67
CA LEU A 26 -6.56 16.04 24.54
C LEU A 26 -8.05 16.33 24.69
N LYS A 27 -8.38 16.88 25.86
CA LYS A 27 -9.62 17.59 26.15
C LYS A 27 -9.73 18.81 25.24
N SER A 28 -10.96 19.08 24.81
CA SER A 28 -11.34 20.30 24.10
C SER A 28 -11.06 21.52 24.96
N ASP A 29 -10.49 22.57 24.38
CA ASP A 29 -10.77 23.93 24.80
C ASP A 29 -10.76 24.86 23.59
N SER A 30 -11.83 25.64 23.49
CA SER A 30 -12.14 26.61 22.46
C SER A 30 -11.41 27.94 22.73
N LYS A 31 -10.88 28.58 21.67
CA LYS A 31 -10.82 30.04 21.59
C LYS A 31 -10.43 30.52 20.18
N TRP A 32 -11.39 31.19 19.56
CA TRP A 32 -11.28 31.95 18.33
C TRP A 32 -10.30 33.13 18.47
N ARG A 33 -9.48 33.37 17.44
CA ARG A 33 -8.97 34.70 17.09
C ARG A 33 -8.91 34.85 15.57
N GLU A 34 -9.68 35.81 15.09
CA GLU A 34 -9.66 36.33 13.73
C GLU A 34 -8.47 37.28 13.54
N TYR A 35 -7.87 37.25 12.34
CA TYR A 35 -7.07 38.36 11.80
C TYR A 35 -7.35 38.46 10.29
N PRO A 36 -7.67 39.66 9.75
CA PRO A 36 -7.91 39.85 8.33
C PRO A 36 -6.60 40.18 7.58
N SER A 37 -6.42 39.56 6.41
CA SER A 37 -5.35 39.90 5.46
C SER A 37 -5.91 40.77 4.35
N ILE A 38 -5.47 42.03 4.30
CA ILE A 38 -5.66 42.94 3.16
C ILE A 38 -4.41 42.84 2.30
N CYS A 39 -4.56 42.57 1.00
CA CYS A 39 -3.48 42.68 0.01
C CYS A 39 -3.98 43.48 -1.19
N HIS A 40 -3.47 44.70 -1.34
CA HIS A 40 -3.57 45.50 -2.56
C HIS A 40 -2.37 45.19 -3.45
N CYS A 41 -2.62 44.87 -4.73
CA CYS A 41 -1.59 44.89 -5.77
C CYS A 41 -1.95 45.98 -6.79
N SER A 42 -1.11 47.01 -6.86
CA SER A 42 -1.16 48.10 -7.83
C SER A 42 -0.45 47.67 -9.12
N ILE A 43 -1.16 47.66 -10.24
CA ILE A 43 -0.56 47.46 -11.57
C ILE A 43 -0.11 48.82 -12.09
N SER A 44 1.20 48.98 -12.26
CA SER A 44 1.83 50.11 -12.96
C SER A 44 1.62 49.97 -14.47
N THR A 45 1.01 50.97 -15.11
CA THR A 45 0.98 51.09 -16.57
C THR A 45 2.03 52.10 -17.02
N SER A 46 3.01 51.61 -17.78
CA SER A 46 4.00 52.40 -18.52
C SER A 46 3.30 53.00 -19.75
N GLY A 47 3.30 54.33 -19.85
CA GLY A 47 2.81 55.06 -21.00
C GLY A 47 3.92 55.32 -22.01
N ASN A 48 3.67 55.01 -23.28
CA ASN A 48 4.42 55.53 -24.41
C ASN A 48 3.46 56.21 -25.39
N ASN A 49 3.74 57.47 -25.68
CA ASN A 49 3.03 58.31 -26.64
C ASN A 49 3.59 58.09 -28.05
N ILE A 50 2.73 57.89 -29.04
CA ILE A 50 3.00 58.25 -30.45
C ILE A 50 1.74 58.88 -31.05
N THR A 51 1.89 60.10 -31.56
CA THR A 51 0.91 60.88 -32.33
C THR A 51 1.12 60.69 -33.83
N SER A 52 0.04 60.49 -34.59
CA SER A 52 -0.24 61.13 -35.90
C SER A 52 -1.54 60.53 -36.47
N LEU A 53 -2.62 61.31 -36.54
CA LEU A 53 -3.05 62.11 -37.71
C LEU A 53 -3.34 61.25 -38.95
N LEU A 54 -4.62 60.90 -39.17
CA LEU A 54 -5.32 61.06 -40.46
C LEU A 54 -6.84 61.00 -40.23
N LYS A 55 -7.53 62.02 -40.74
CA LYS A 55 -9.00 62.18 -40.77
C LYS A 55 -9.61 61.23 -41.81
N GLY A 56 -10.71 60.57 -41.46
CA GLY A 56 -11.55 59.85 -42.43
C GLY A 56 -12.88 59.45 -41.80
N LYS A 57 -13.97 59.94 -42.37
CA LYS A 57 -15.34 59.73 -41.91
C LYS A 57 -15.83 58.32 -42.27
N GLU A 58 -16.87 57.93 -41.54
CA GLU A 58 -17.99 57.06 -41.93
C GLU A 58 -18.12 55.69 -41.25
N ASN A 59 -19.37 55.50 -40.80
CA ASN A 59 -19.89 54.43 -39.98
C ASN A 59 -20.01 53.13 -40.75
N LEU A 60 -19.30 52.07 -40.34
CA LEU A 60 -19.68 50.70 -40.68
C LEU A 60 -19.57 49.80 -39.46
N LYS A 61 -20.74 49.39 -38.97
CA LYS A 61 -20.96 48.40 -37.92
C LYS A 61 -20.48 47.02 -38.38
N TYR A 62 -19.23 46.65 -38.07
CA TYR A 62 -18.84 45.24 -38.05
C TYR A 62 -19.14 44.66 -36.67
N ARG A 63 -20.33 44.08 -36.55
CA ARG A 63 -20.67 43.16 -35.46
C ARG A 63 -20.08 41.79 -35.77
N SER A 64 -19.41 41.22 -34.75
CA SER A 64 -19.36 39.79 -34.43
C SER A 64 -18.61 38.86 -35.38
N LEU A 65 -17.30 38.66 -35.10
CA LEU A 65 -16.60 37.38 -35.34
C LEU A 65 -15.51 37.16 -34.26
N ALA A 66 -15.86 37.34 -32.99
CA ALA A 66 -14.95 37.04 -31.86
C ALA A 66 -15.65 36.35 -30.70
N GLU A 67 -16.70 35.56 -30.99
CA GLU A 67 -17.34 34.66 -30.03
C GLU A 67 -17.27 33.23 -30.54
N SER A 68 -16.05 32.70 -30.61
CA SER A 68 -15.83 31.26 -30.55
C SER A 68 -14.47 31.04 -29.91
N PHE A 69 -14.39 30.06 -29.01
CA PHE A 69 -13.31 29.78 -28.06
C PHE A 69 -13.39 30.48 -26.69
N ARG A 70 -14.55 30.38 -26.02
CA ARG A 70 -14.54 30.10 -24.57
C ARG A 70 -14.59 28.59 -24.36
N ARG A 71 -13.43 27.93 -24.33
CA ARG A 71 -13.29 26.63 -23.65
C ARG A 71 -13.35 26.90 -22.16
N CYS A 72 -14.54 26.80 -21.58
CA CYS A 72 -14.68 26.73 -20.13
C CYS A 72 -14.37 25.28 -19.72
N TYR A 73 -13.14 25.04 -19.24
CA TYR A 73 -12.85 23.88 -18.42
C TYR A 73 -13.65 24.02 -17.13
N SER A 74 -14.75 23.28 -17.01
CA SER A 74 -15.32 22.99 -15.70
C SER A 74 -14.38 21.98 -15.04
N VAL A 75 -13.52 22.44 -14.15
CA VAL A 75 -12.90 21.55 -13.18
C VAL A 75 -13.97 21.31 -12.11
N GLU A 76 -14.81 20.30 -12.35
CA GLU A 76 -15.51 19.67 -11.25
C GLU A 76 -14.44 19.01 -10.37
N GLU A 77 -14.17 19.60 -9.20
CA GLU A 77 -13.49 18.90 -8.12
C GLU A 77 -14.37 17.73 -7.67
N LYS A 78 -14.23 16.59 -8.34
CA LYS A 78 -14.78 15.33 -7.84
C LYS A 78 -14.03 14.95 -6.56
N PRO A 79 -14.73 14.58 -5.47
CA PRO A 79 -14.10 14.12 -4.24
C PRO A 79 -13.20 12.91 -4.56
N SER A 80 -11.97 12.94 -4.00
CA SER A 80 -10.90 11.92 -4.03
C SER A 80 -11.20 10.62 -4.80
N THR A 81 -11.13 10.67 -6.13
CA THR A 81 -11.24 9.49 -7.03
C THR A 81 -10.07 8.49 -6.92
N ASN A 82 -9.11 8.74 -6.02
CA ASN A 82 -7.89 7.95 -5.86
C ASN A 82 -7.92 6.93 -4.70
N LYS A 83 -9.04 6.81 -3.96
CA LYS A 83 -9.20 5.80 -2.91
C LYS A 83 -9.11 4.39 -3.51
N LEU A 84 -8.40 3.49 -2.84
CA LEU A 84 -8.26 2.10 -3.29
C LEU A 84 -9.55 1.32 -2.98
N PRO A 85 -10.23 0.74 -3.99
CA PRO A 85 -11.33 -0.17 -3.72
C PRO A 85 -10.77 -1.46 -3.10
N PRO A 86 -11.52 -2.12 -2.19
CA PRO A 86 -11.08 -3.36 -1.58
C PRO A 86 -10.89 -4.44 -2.65
N LEU A 87 -9.76 -5.15 -2.61
CA LEU A 87 -9.47 -6.22 -3.56
C LEU A 87 -10.25 -7.50 -3.24
N MET A 88 -10.57 -7.72 -1.97
CA MET A 88 -11.36 -8.84 -1.47
C MET A 88 -12.09 -8.46 -0.19
N ASN A 89 -13.08 -9.27 0.21
CA ASN A 89 -13.73 -9.15 1.51
C ASN A 89 -12.82 -9.71 2.62
N PHE A 90 -11.78 -8.95 2.96
CA PHE A 90 -10.76 -9.31 3.94
C PHE A 90 -10.62 -8.20 4.98
N PRO A 91 -10.56 -8.52 6.29
CA PRO A 91 -10.47 -7.51 7.33
C PRO A 91 -9.21 -6.64 7.18
N LYS A 92 -9.38 -5.33 7.31
CA LYS A 92 -8.28 -4.37 7.30
C LYS A 92 -7.55 -4.42 8.64
N ILE A 93 -6.56 -5.29 8.73
CA ILE A 93 -5.67 -5.41 9.88
C ILE A 93 -4.51 -4.41 9.72
N VAL A 94 -4.22 -3.66 10.78
CA VAL A 94 -3.18 -2.63 10.80
C VAL A 94 -2.12 -2.89 11.88
N TRP A 95 -2.54 -3.35 13.06
CA TRP A 95 -1.64 -3.45 14.22
C TRP A 95 -1.50 -4.88 14.72
N PRO A 96 -0.31 -5.25 15.25
CA PRO A 96 -0.10 -6.56 15.85
C PRO A 96 -0.95 -6.71 17.12
N SER A 97 -1.28 -7.96 17.45
CA SER A 97 -1.90 -8.31 18.73
C SER A 97 -0.94 -9.18 19.51
N LEU A 98 -0.50 -8.72 20.69
CA LEU A 98 0.51 -9.43 21.50
C LEU A 98 0.09 -10.86 21.87
N ILE A 99 -1.20 -11.05 22.21
CA ILE A 99 -1.76 -12.38 22.49
C ILE A 99 -1.69 -13.27 21.26
N LYS A 100 -1.99 -12.73 20.08
CA LYS A 100 -1.87 -13.47 18.81
C LYS A 100 -0.41 -13.78 18.48
N SER A 101 0.53 -12.87 18.71
CA SER A 101 1.95 -13.12 18.48
C SER A 101 2.47 -14.31 19.30
N MET A 102 2.09 -14.40 20.59
CA MET A 102 2.43 -15.56 21.42
C MET A 102 1.80 -16.85 20.88
N ARG A 103 0.51 -16.83 20.54
CA ARG A 103 -0.17 -17.99 19.96
C ARG A 103 0.47 -18.44 18.64
N ASN A 104 0.80 -17.49 17.77
CA ASN A 104 1.43 -17.75 16.48
C ASN A 104 2.80 -18.41 16.68
N PHE A 105 3.59 -17.92 17.63
CA PHE A 105 4.88 -18.52 17.99
C PHE A 105 4.72 -19.96 18.50
N VAL A 106 3.73 -20.20 19.37
CA VAL A 106 3.44 -21.55 19.88
C VAL A 106 3.04 -22.50 18.75
N LEU A 107 2.12 -22.09 17.86
CA LEU A 107 1.67 -22.92 16.74
C LEU A 107 2.80 -23.22 15.76
N ALA A 108 3.62 -22.22 15.40
CA ALA A 108 4.76 -22.41 14.51
C ALA A 108 5.79 -23.38 15.11
N THR A 109 6.15 -23.19 16.37
CA THR A 109 7.24 -23.93 17.02
C THR A 109 6.84 -25.33 17.46
N PHE A 110 5.63 -25.48 17.99
CA PHE A 110 5.19 -26.73 18.63
C PHE A 110 4.19 -27.52 17.80
N ILE A 111 3.61 -26.98 16.73
CA ILE A 111 2.66 -27.71 15.88
C ILE A 111 3.19 -27.86 14.46
N ILE A 112 3.40 -26.75 13.74
CA ILE A 112 3.78 -26.78 12.32
C ILE A 112 5.12 -27.47 12.17
N LYS A 113 6.15 -26.98 12.88
CA LYS A 113 7.50 -27.52 12.77
C LYS A 113 7.60 -29.02 13.10
N PRO A 114 7.09 -29.52 14.24
CA PRO A 114 7.25 -30.95 14.57
C PRO A 114 6.34 -31.89 13.78
N TYR A 115 5.12 -31.47 13.40
CA TYR A 115 4.10 -32.39 12.87
C TYR A 115 3.76 -32.21 11.39
N LEU A 116 4.01 -31.04 10.80
CA LEU A 116 3.63 -30.75 9.41
C LEU A 116 4.86 -30.56 8.53
N ASP A 117 5.84 -29.78 8.97
CA ASP A 117 7.02 -29.43 8.18
C ASP A 117 8.23 -29.17 9.08
N ARG A 118 9.14 -30.16 9.14
CA ARG A 118 10.34 -30.11 10.01
C ARG A 118 11.30 -28.97 9.68
N GLU A 119 11.28 -28.51 8.45
CA GLU A 119 12.14 -27.44 7.96
C GLU A 119 11.48 -26.07 8.11
N PHE A 120 10.20 -26.02 8.52
CA PHE A 120 9.48 -24.77 8.67
C PHE A 120 10.15 -23.83 9.69
N ASN A 121 10.34 -22.60 9.22
CA ASN A 121 10.91 -21.50 9.98
C ASN A 121 10.10 -20.23 9.68
N LEU A 122 9.51 -19.65 10.73
CA LEU A 122 8.66 -18.48 10.59
C LEU A 122 9.42 -17.23 10.09
N PRO A 123 10.61 -16.87 10.60
CA PRO A 123 11.47 -15.86 9.99
C PRO A 123 11.77 -16.05 8.49
N ASP A 124 12.07 -17.27 8.07
CA ASP A 124 12.35 -17.56 6.65
C ASP A 124 11.09 -17.39 5.80
N PHE A 125 9.95 -17.87 6.31
CA PHE A 125 8.65 -17.62 5.71
C PHE A 125 8.35 -16.12 5.58
N ILE A 126 8.57 -15.32 6.63
CA ILE A 126 8.37 -13.86 6.58
C ILE A 126 9.22 -13.25 5.47
N SER A 127 10.48 -13.67 5.35
CA SER A 127 11.40 -13.16 4.32
C SER A 127 10.94 -13.53 2.90
N GLY A 128 10.56 -14.79 2.68
CA GLY A 128 10.02 -15.26 1.40
C GLY A 128 8.69 -14.61 1.04
N SER A 129 7.80 -14.42 2.03
CA SER A 129 6.47 -13.83 1.82
C SER A 129 6.54 -12.40 1.28
N LYS A 130 7.54 -11.60 1.68
CA LYS A 130 7.74 -10.25 1.15
C LYS A 130 7.97 -10.25 -0.35
N ARG A 131 8.78 -11.18 -0.86
CA ARG A 131 9.03 -11.35 -2.30
C ARG A 131 7.79 -11.84 -3.03
N ALA A 132 7.04 -12.76 -2.43
CA ALA A 132 5.76 -13.20 -2.99
C ALA A 132 4.77 -12.03 -3.14
N VAL A 133 4.66 -11.16 -2.13
CA VAL A 133 3.84 -9.95 -2.18
C VAL A 133 4.27 -9.01 -3.31
N GLU A 134 5.56 -8.72 -3.43
CA GLU A 134 6.12 -7.92 -4.52
C GLU A 134 5.68 -8.47 -5.88
N VAL A 135 5.91 -9.77 -6.14
CA VAL A 135 5.53 -10.42 -7.40
C VAL A 135 4.03 -10.35 -7.66
N VAL A 136 3.20 -10.76 -6.70
CA VAL A 136 1.73 -10.76 -6.84
C VAL A 136 1.19 -9.34 -7.07
N SER A 137 1.69 -8.37 -6.31
CA SER A 137 1.27 -6.98 -6.42
C SER A 137 1.61 -6.36 -7.78
N HIS A 138 2.77 -6.71 -8.36
CA HIS A 138 3.14 -6.28 -9.71
C HIS A 138 2.29 -6.92 -10.80
N LYS A 139 1.87 -8.19 -10.65
CA LYS A 139 0.94 -8.82 -11.59
C LYS A 139 -0.45 -8.18 -11.52
N LEU A 140 -0.92 -7.84 -10.32
CA LEU A 140 -2.17 -7.11 -10.13
C LEU A 140 -2.11 -5.71 -10.75
N SER A 141 -1.04 -4.95 -10.50
CA SER A 141 -0.90 -3.58 -11.01
C SER A 141 -0.80 -3.53 -12.53
N SER A 142 -0.09 -4.49 -13.14
CA SER A 142 0.01 -4.60 -14.61
C SER A 142 -1.26 -5.14 -15.28
N GLY A 143 -2.20 -5.71 -14.52
CA GLY A 143 -3.38 -6.38 -15.06
C GLY A 143 -3.08 -7.73 -15.72
N ASP A 144 -1.89 -8.30 -15.51
CA ASP A 144 -1.49 -9.61 -16.04
C ASP A 144 -1.99 -10.75 -15.14
N LEU A 145 -3.31 -10.90 -15.10
CA LEU A 145 -3.99 -11.78 -14.15
C LEU A 145 -3.86 -13.26 -14.50
N LYS A 146 -3.45 -13.59 -15.73
CA LYS A 146 -3.14 -14.97 -16.12
C LYS A 146 -1.90 -15.50 -15.37
N LYS A 147 -0.93 -14.62 -15.11
CA LYS A 147 0.30 -14.96 -14.37
C LYS A 147 0.10 -15.04 -12.85
N LEU A 148 -1.11 -14.84 -12.34
CA LEU A 148 -1.45 -15.11 -10.95
C LEU A 148 -1.75 -16.59 -10.70
N ASN A 149 -2.00 -17.38 -11.75
CA ASN A 149 -2.23 -18.81 -11.61
C ASN A 149 -1.01 -19.49 -10.96
N GLY A 150 -1.25 -20.30 -9.93
CA GLY A 150 -0.21 -20.93 -9.11
C GLY A 150 0.41 -20.01 -8.04
N LEU A 151 0.23 -18.69 -8.11
CA LEU A 151 0.63 -17.76 -7.04
C LEU A 151 -0.51 -17.49 -6.05
N VAL A 152 -1.74 -17.56 -6.56
CA VAL A 152 -2.97 -17.42 -5.79
C VAL A 152 -3.85 -18.64 -5.96
N THR A 153 -4.73 -18.89 -5.01
CA THR A 153 -5.70 -19.98 -5.11
C THR A 153 -6.73 -19.70 -6.20
N SER A 154 -7.20 -20.76 -6.86
CA SER A 154 -8.07 -20.63 -8.04
C SER A 154 -9.42 -19.98 -7.74
N ASP A 155 -9.93 -20.10 -6.52
CA ASP A 155 -11.20 -19.55 -6.06
C ASP A 155 -11.22 -18.01 -6.00
N ILE A 156 -10.05 -17.38 -5.81
CA ILE A 156 -9.98 -15.92 -5.67
C ILE A 156 -9.74 -15.19 -7.00
N LEU A 157 -9.27 -15.89 -8.03
CA LEU A 157 -8.95 -15.32 -9.34
C LEU A 157 -10.11 -14.56 -9.98
N PRO A 158 -11.35 -15.08 -10.02
CA PRO A 158 -12.46 -14.36 -10.65
C PRO A 158 -12.77 -13.03 -9.96
N ASN A 159 -12.71 -13.02 -8.62
CA ASN A 159 -12.97 -11.83 -7.81
C ASN A 159 -11.87 -10.77 -8.03
N LEU A 160 -10.60 -11.19 -8.01
CA LEU A 160 -9.47 -10.30 -8.32
C LEU A 160 -9.57 -9.72 -9.73
N GLN A 161 -9.95 -10.54 -10.72
CA GLN A 161 -10.15 -10.09 -12.10
C GLN A 161 -11.22 -9.02 -12.22
N GLN A 162 -12.36 -9.23 -11.58
CA GLN A 162 -13.44 -8.26 -11.57
C GLN A 162 -13.02 -6.94 -10.91
N ASN A 163 -12.39 -6.99 -9.73
CA ASN A 163 -12.04 -5.79 -8.97
C ASN A 163 -10.92 -4.99 -9.64
N VAL A 164 -9.88 -5.66 -10.15
CA VAL A 164 -8.78 -5.00 -10.88
C VAL A 164 -9.27 -4.38 -12.18
N ALA A 165 -10.24 -4.98 -12.87
CA ALA A 165 -10.83 -4.40 -14.08
C ALA A 165 -11.61 -3.11 -13.81
N GLN A 166 -12.15 -2.93 -12.60
CA GLN A 166 -12.86 -1.72 -12.17
C GLN A 166 -11.92 -0.60 -11.70
N MET A 167 -10.63 -0.89 -11.50
CA MET A 167 -9.65 0.09 -11.05
C MET A 167 -9.10 0.95 -12.19
N SER A 168 -8.95 2.24 -11.92
CA SER A 168 -8.17 3.16 -12.76
C SER A 168 -6.70 2.75 -12.80
N LEU A 169 -5.96 3.27 -13.79
CA LEU A 169 -4.52 3.05 -13.90
C LEU A 169 -3.78 3.55 -12.64
N SER A 170 -4.14 4.74 -12.15
CA SER A 170 -3.59 5.32 -10.91
C SER A 170 -3.81 4.41 -9.70
N GLN A 171 -5.01 3.85 -9.53
CA GLN A 171 -5.29 2.91 -8.44
C GLN A 171 -4.46 1.62 -8.57
N ARG A 172 -4.31 1.09 -9.78
CA ARG A 172 -3.49 -0.11 -10.03
C ARG A 172 -2.02 0.13 -9.73
N GLU A 173 -1.47 1.28 -10.12
CA GLU A 173 -0.08 1.67 -9.81
C GLU A 173 0.17 1.81 -8.30
N GLN A 174 -0.86 2.14 -7.51
CA GLN A 174 -0.74 2.22 -6.05
C GLN A 174 -0.68 0.85 -5.37
N ILE A 175 -1.06 -0.24 -6.05
CA ILE A 175 -0.99 -1.62 -5.53
C ILE A 175 0.43 -2.17 -5.60
N ALA A 176 1.24 -1.71 -6.55
CA ALA A 176 2.59 -2.23 -6.75
C ALA A 176 3.47 -1.98 -5.51
N ILE A 177 4.01 -3.05 -4.93
CA ILE A 177 4.89 -3.02 -3.77
C ILE A 177 6.31 -3.39 -4.18
N ASN A 178 7.27 -2.53 -3.84
CA ASN A 178 8.68 -2.89 -3.79
C ASN A 178 9.00 -3.43 -2.39
N VAL A 179 9.72 -4.54 -2.29
CA VAL A 179 10.11 -5.12 -1.00
C VAL A 179 10.94 -4.15 -0.14
N ASP A 180 11.75 -3.30 -0.77
CA ASP A 180 12.67 -2.39 -0.08
C ASP A 180 11.92 -1.16 0.47
N ASP A 181 10.68 -0.97 0.00
CA ASP A 181 9.73 0.01 0.54
C ASP A 181 8.97 -0.53 1.77
N ILE A 182 9.09 -1.81 2.11
CA ILE A 182 8.46 -2.41 3.30
C ILE A 182 9.29 -2.05 4.55
N TYR A 183 8.80 -1.11 5.36
CA TYR A 183 9.48 -0.69 6.59
C TYR A 183 9.07 -1.50 7.83
N PHE A 184 7.88 -2.11 7.82
CA PHE A 184 7.40 -2.91 8.94
C PHE A 184 6.49 -4.04 8.45
N SER A 185 6.64 -5.23 9.02
CA SER A 185 5.82 -6.40 8.67
C SER A 185 5.73 -7.38 9.83
N PHE A 186 4.60 -8.07 9.97
CA PHE A 186 4.43 -9.07 11.02
C PHE A 186 3.39 -10.14 10.64
N PRO A 187 3.53 -11.38 11.15
CA PRO A 187 2.48 -12.38 11.08
C PRO A 187 1.39 -12.03 12.09
N TYR A 188 0.19 -11.75 11.60
CA TYR A 188 -0.96 -11.45 12.44
C TYR A 188 -1.61 -12.71 13.00
N GLN A 189 -1.79 -13.73 12.16
CA GLN A 189 -2.47 -14.96 12.55
C GLN A 189 -1.86 -16.16 11.83
N VAL A 190 -1.54 -17.19 12.60
CA VAL A 190 -1.21 -18.53 12.11
C VAL A 190 -2.37 -19.45 12.46
N GLY A 191 -2.95 -20.10 11.46
CA GLY A 191 -4.07 -21.03 11.57
C GLY A 191 -3.69 -22.40 11.04
N ILE A 192 -4.30 -23.44 11.62
CA ILE A 192 -4.22 -24.81 11.11
C ILE A 192 -5.64 -25.30 10.98
N ILE A 193 -5.97 -25.80 9.79
CA ILE A 193 -7.29 -26.32 9.45
C ILE A 193 -7.12 -27.83 9.26
N PHE A 194 -7.90 -28.59 10.02
CA PHE A 194 -8.02 -30.03 9.87
C PHE A 194 -9.38 -30.31 9.25
N ASN A 195 -9.40 -31.08 8.16
CA ASN A 195 -10.64 -31.63 7.64
C ASN A 195 -10.72 -33.11 8.02
N ASP A 196 -11.36 -33.39 9.15
CA ASP A 196 -11.48 -34.74 9.72
C ASP A 196 -12.61 -35.55 9.06
N GLU A 197 -13.46 -34.91 8.25
CA GLU A 197 -14.57 -35.56 7.52
C GLU A 197 -14.11 -36.19 6.19
N ASP A 198 -12.95 -35.78 5.67
CA ASP A 198 -12.36 -36.35 4.45
C ASP A 198 -11.56 -37.62 4.78
N THR A 199 -11.68 -38.65 3.94
CA THR A 199 -10.87 -39.88 4.00
C THR A 199 -9.36 -39.62 4.02
N ASP A 200 -8.94 -38.49 3.45
CA ASP A 200 -7.54 -38.13 3.24
C ASP A 200 -6.94 -37.29 4.39
N GLN A 201 -7.71 -36.99 5.45
CA GLN A 201 -7.28 -36.18 6.60
C GLN A 201 -6.57 -34.88 6.17
N LYS A 202 -7.26 -34.03 5.40
CA LYS A 202 -6.61 -32.86 4.81
C LYS A 202 -6.14 -31.88 5.89
N ARG A 203 -4.94 -31.33 5.69
CA ARG A 203 -4.32 -30.38 6.63
C ARG A 203 -3.87 -29.14 5.87
N PHE A 204 -4.35 -27.98 6.29
CA PHE A 204 -3.92 -26.71 5.73
C PHE A 204 -3.32 -25.84 6.82
N VAL A 205 -2.27 -25.11 6.49
CA VAL A 205 -1.76 -24.03 7.33
C VAL A 205 -2.05 -22.73 6.64
N GLU A 206 -2.56 -21.76 7.40
CA GLU A 206 -2.75 -20.40 6.95
C GLU A 206 -1.87 -19.43 7.74
N ILE A 207 -1.23 -18.49 7.05
CA ILE A 207 -0.48 -17.41 7.68
C ILE A 207 -0.96 -16.08 7.10
N THR A 208 -1.60 -15.28 7.95
CA THR A 208 -1.95 -13.89 7.63
C THR A 208 -0.79 -12.98 7.97
N MET A 209 -0.25 -12.33 6.95
CA MET A 209 0.78 -11.31 7.04
C MET A 209 0.21 -9.92 6.83
N VAL A 210 0.80 -8.95 7.53
CA VAL A 210 0.53 -7.52 7.39
C VAL A 210 1.84 -6.84 7.04
N TYR A 211 1.82 -6.00 6.01
CA TYR A 211 2.98 -5.22 5.57
C TYR A 211 2.63 -3.75 5.53
N HIS A 212 3.50 -2.94 6.09
CA HIS A 212 3.45 -1.49 5.99
C HIS A 212 4.54 -1.04 5.06
N THR A 213 4.15 -0.25 4.06
CA THR A 213 5.04 0.20 3.01
C THR A 213 5.02 1.71 2.94
N LEU A 214 6.16 2.29 2.58
CA LEU A 214 6.28 3.71 2.32
C LEU A 214 6.80 3.86 0.89
N LYS A 215 5.94 4.34 -0.02
CA LYS A 215 6.28 4.47 -1.43
C LYS A 215 7.51 5.35 -1.62
N GLY A 216 8.54 4.80 -2.25
CA GLY A 216 9.80 5.49 -2.53
C GLY A 216 10.80 5.53 -1.36
N LEU A 217 10.57 4.75 -0.31
CA LEU A 217 11.50 4.61 0.82
C LEU A 217 12.87 4.08 0.36
N ALA A 218 12.92 3.11 -0.54
CA ALA A 218 14.17 2.60 -1.11
C ALA A 218 14.99 3.75 -1.72
N ALA A 219 14.36 4.58 -2.55
CA ALA A 219 14.99 5.75 -3.16
C ALA A 219 15.39 6.82 -2.12
N MET A 220 14.66 6.98 -1.02
CA MET A 220 15.06 7.86 0.08
C MET A 220 16.35 7.37 0.75
N ARG A 221 16.40 6.08 1.09
CA ARG A 221 17.58 5.45 1.70
C ARG A 221 18.81 5.54 0.83
N GLU A 222 18.66 5.34 -0.48
CA GLU A 222 19.76 5.49 -1.45
C GLU A 222 20.35 6.91 -1.47
N ARG A 223 19.54 7.95 -1.18
CA ARG A 223 20.01 9.33 -1.05
C ARG A 223 20.52 9.69 0.34
N GLY A 224 20.45 8.77 1.31
CA GLY A 224 20.80 9.02 2.71
C GLY A 224 19.67 9.66 3.53
N ASP A 225 18.45 9.74 2.99
CA ASP A 225 17.27 10.23 3.71
C ASP A 225 16.63 9.06 4.48
N GLU A 226 16.66 9.09 5.81
CA GLU A 226 15.92 8.12 6.65
C GLU A 226 14.67 8.80 7.24
N PRO A 227 13.45 8.31 6.90
CA PRO A 227 12.23 8.84 7.48
C PRO A 227 12.22 8.72 9.01
N PRO A 228 11.65 9.71 9.72
CA PRO A 228 11.61 9.68 11.16
C PRO A 228 10.67 8.58 11.68
N LEU A 229 10.92 8.08 12.89
CA LEU A 229 10.11 7.00 13.50
C LEU A 229 8.62 7.34 13.61
N ASN A 230 8.28 8.62 13.76
CA ASN A 230 6.91 9.13 13.83
C ASN A 230 6.32 9.52 12.46
N MET A 231 6.90 9.06 11.35
CA MET A 231 6.44 9.38 9.98
C MET A 231 4.95 9.11 9.74
N GLY A 232 4.33 8.15 10.43
CA GLY A 232 2.89 7.91 10.34
C GLY A 232 2.01 9.08 10.81
N MET A 233 2.56 9.99 11.61
CA MET A 233 1.86 11.19 12.11
C MET A 233 2.13 12.43 11.25
N LEU A 234 3.06 12.34 10.29
CA LEU A 234 3.53 13.45 9.49
C LEU A 234 2.78 13.49 8.14
N PRO A 235 2.05 14.58 7.82
CA PRO A 235 1.21 14.68 6.62
C PRO A 235 1.94 14.37 5.30
N GLU A 236 3.22 14.72 5.20
CA GLU A 236 4.05 14.52 4.02
C GLU A 236 4.32 13.03 3.70
N TYR A 237 4.24 12.15 4.70
CA TYR A 237 4.41 10.70 4.55
C TYR A 237 3.08 9.94 4.53
N GLN A 238 2.03 10.45 5.17
CA GLN A 238 0.73 9.75 5.27
C GLN A 238 0.16 9.31 3.92
N ASN A 239 0.27 10.16 2.90
CA ASN A 239 -0.21 9.84 1.55
C ASN A 239 0.62 8.78 0.81
N ARG A 240 1.85 8.51 1.29
CA ARG A 240 2.79 7.53 0.74
C ARG A 240 2.75 6.20 1.50
N ILE A 241 2.13 6.18 2.67
CA ILE A 241 1.97 4.97 3.49
C ILE A 241 0.81 4.15 2.91
N SER A 242 1.08 2.88 2.66
CA SER A 242 0.05 1.90 2.36
C SER A 242 0.23 0.66 3.22
N ILE A 243 -0.88 -0.02 3.48
CA ILE A 243 -0.91 -1.28 4.21
C ILE A 243 -1.48 -2.32 3.28
N CYS A 244 -0.81 -3.46 3.22
CA CYS A 244 -1.32 -4.61 2.50
C CYS A 244 -1.32 -5.85 3.39
N ASN A 245 -2.41 -6.60 3.28
CA ASN A 245 -2.64 -7.81 4.03
C ASN A 245 -2.71 -8.98 3.06
N TYR A 246 -1.99 -10.05 3.37
CA TYR A 246 -1.96 -11.25 2.56
C TYR A 246 -2.14 -12.46 3.46
N ARG A 247 -3.04 -13.36 3.07
CA ARG A 247 -3.19 -14.68 3.68
C ARG A 247 -2.58 -15.70 2.74
N PHE A 248 -1.54 -16.35 3.23
CA PHE A 248 -0.90 -17.47 2.57
C PHE A 248 -1.50 -18.76 3.09
N VAL A 249 -1.70 -19.73 2.21
CA VAL A 249 -2.16 -21.08 2.54
C VAL A 249 -1.24 -22.09 1.87
N ARG A 250 -1.00 -23.20 2.57
CA ARG A 250 -0.32 -24.37 2.02
C ARG A 250 -0.96 -25.63 2.56
N GLU A 251 -1.08 -26.63 1.69
CA GLU A 251 -1.53 -27.96 2.06
C GLU A 251 -0.37 -28.80 2.59
N PHE A 252 -0.59 -29.48 3.71
CA PHE A 252 0.35 -30.39 4.38
C PHE A 252 -0.23 -31.80 4.53
N THR A 253 -1.22 -32.13 3.69
CA THR A 253 -1.78 -33.47 3.60
C THR A 253 -0.70 -34.47 3.19
N LYS A 254 -0.70 -35.65 3.81
CA LYS A 254 0.38 -36.62 3.64
C LYS A 254 0.42 -37.13 2.20
N GLY A 255 1.57 -36.99 1.53
CA GLY A 255 1.75 -37.40 0.13
C GLY A 255 1.34 -36.36 -0.91
N VAL A 256 0.85 -35.19 -0.48
CA VAL A 256 0.61 -34.04 -1.37
C VAL A 256 1.86 -33.16 -1.37
N ASP A 257 2.39 -32.87 -2.56
CA ASP A 257 3.39 -31.83 -2.74
C ASP A 257 2.68 -30.53 -3.12
N SER A 258 2.83 -29.50 -2.28
CA SER A 258 2.10 -28.25 -2.37
C SER A 258 3.01 -27.09 -2.02
N GLU A 259 2.78 -25.93 -2.66
CA GLU A 259 3.50 -24.68 -2.42
C GLU A 259 2.63 -23.68 -1.66
N TRP A 260 3.27 -22.65 -1.09
CA TRP A 260 2.55 -21.53 -0.49
C TRP A 260 1.89 -20.67 -1.57
N THR A 261 0.58 -20.50 -1.47
CA THR A 261 -0.21 -19.65 -2.37
C THR A 261 -1.02 -18.64 -1.58
N VAL A 262 -1.44 -17.56 -2.22
CA VAL A 262 -2.27 -16.53 -1.58
C VAL A 262 -3.76 -16.86 -1.78
N ASN A 263 -4.52 -17.01 -0.69
CA ASN A 263 -5.97 -17.20 -0.74
C ASN A 263 -6.77 -15.97 -0.28
N SER A 264 -6.09 -14.90 0.14
CA SER A 264 -6.75 -13.63 0.38
C SER A 264 -5.76 -12.48 0.39
N LEU A 265 -6.15 -11.33 -0.18
CA LEU A 265 -5.32 -10.14 -0.17
C LEU A 265 -6.15 -8.86 -0.16
N ASN A 266 -5.60 -7.80 0.45
CA ASN A 266 -6.19 -6.47 0.40
C ASN A 266 -5.12 -5.37 0.53
N HIS A 267 -5.36 -4.22 -0.09
CA HIS A 267 -4.49 -3.04 -0.06
C HIS A 267 -5.33 -1.82 0.29
N PHE A 268 -4.84 -0.99 1.20
CA PHE A 268 -5.53 0.22 1.60
C PHE A 268 -4.54 1.25 2.18
N LYS A 269 -4.96 2.51 2.20
CA LYS A 269 -4.22 3.59 2.85
C LYS A 269 -4.87 3.91 4.19
N PRO A 270 -4.09 4.08 5.28
CA PRO A 270 -4.65 4.45 6.58
C PRO A 270 -5.40 5.78 6.59
N ILE A 271 -5.06 6.70 5.67
CA ILE A 271 -5.72 8.02 5.57
C ILE A 271 -7.13 7.92 4.97
N ASP A 272 -7.36 6.97 4.07
CA ASP A 272 -8.66 6.78 3.40
C ASP A 272 -9.74 6.21 4.35
N GLU A 273 -9.36 5.77 5.57
CA GLU A 273 -10.25 5.16 6.56
C GLU A 273 -10.60 6.10 7.73
N GLN A 274 -10.11 7.34 7.71
CA GLN A 274 -10.36 8.33 8.77
C GLN A 274 -11.55 9.27 8.44
N GLU A 275 -12.17 9.07 7.28
CA GLU A 275 -13.41 9.73 6.83
C GLU A 275 -14.65 8.90 7.21
#